data_AF-A0A3D0H5L3-F1
#
_entry.id   AF-A0A3D0H5L3-F1
#
_cell.length_a   1.000
_cell.length_b   1.000
_cell.length_c   1.000
_cell.angle_alpha   90.00
_cell.angle_beta   90.00
_cell.angle_gamma   90.00
#
_symmetry.space_group_name_H-M   'P 1'
#
loop_
_entity.id
_entity.type
_entity.pdbx_description
1 polymer ?
#
loop_
_entity_poly.entity_id
_entity_poly.type
_entity_poly.pdbx_seq_one_letter_code
_entity_poly.pdbx_strand_id
1 'polypeptide(L)'
;TGVDLIQMRNLNIDPEWYLEGIGYRPGGARLGILALMERLRQAFPHLRFGYFNPCLEPAALATESDPLRHRANAVPKPRRKRKK
;
A
#
# COMPACT_ATOMS: atom_id res chain seq x y z
N THR A 1 12.47 -10.89 18.10
CA THR A 1 12.05 -9.73 17.28
C THR A 1 10.83 -10.16 16.48
N GLY A 2 9.66 -9.60 16.77
CA GLY A 2 8.42 -9.88 16.02
C GLY A 2 8.19 -8.80 14.96
N VAL A 3 7.64 -9.18 13.81
CA VAL A 3 7.22 -8.22 12.78
C VAL A 3 5.75 -7.91 13.00
N ASP A 4 5.41 -6.65 13.29
CA ASP A 4 4.04 -6.24 13.60
C ASP A 4 3.29 -5.62 12.41
N LEU A 5 4.02 -5.19 11.37
CA LEU A 5 3.47 -4.45 10.24
C LEU A 5 4.25 -4.72 8.96
N ILE A 6 3.53 -5.02 7.87
CA ILE A 6 4.06 -5.02 6.50
C ILE A 6 3.42 -3.87 5.72
N GLN A 7 4.28 -3.05 5.10
CA GLN A 7 3.83 -2.01 4.17
C GLN A 7 3.82 -2.55 2.73
N MET A 8 2.63 -2.83 2.21
CA MET A 8 2.43 -3.33 0.84
C MET A 8 2.42 -2.18 -0.17
N ARG A 9 3.55 -1.48 -0.34
CA ARG A 9 3.69 -0.38 -1.32
C ARG A 9 4.74 -0.70 -2.37
N ASN A 10 4.64 0.04 -3.48
CA ASN A 10 5.57 0.01 -4.62
C ASN A 10 5.69 -1.35 -5.32
N LEU A 11 4.55 -1.94 -5.68
CA LEU A 11 4.49 -3.14 -6.54
C LEU A 11 4.59 -2.78 -8.05
N ASN A 12 5.07 -1.58 -8.38
CA ASN A 12 5.06 -1.05 -9.73
C ASN A 12 6.34 -1.35 -10.52
N ILE A 13 7.18 -2.26 -10.02
CA ILE A 13 8.35 -2.73 -10.75
C ILE A 13 7.90 -3.53 -11.97
N ASP A 14 8.63 -3.40 -13.08
CA ASP A 14 8.41 -4.27 -14.24
C ASP A 14 8.53 -5.74 -13.78
N PRO A 15 7.48 -6.57 -13.99
CA PRO A 15 7.48 -7.93 -13.49
C PRO A 15 8.62 -8.77 -14.07
N GLU A 16 8.99 -8.56 -15.32
CA GLU A 16 10.04 -9.34 -15.99
C GLU A 16 11.40 -9.01 -15.38
N TRP A 17 11.70 -7.71 -15.22
CA TRP A 17 12.94 -7.26 -14.55
C TRP A 17 13.05 -7.78 -13.13
N TYR A 18 11.96 -7.75 -12.37
CA TYR A 18 11.96 -8.27 -11.01
C TYR A 18 12.25 -9.77 -10.97
N LEU A 19 11.56 -10.55 -11.82
CA LEU A 19 11.72 -12.00 -11.88
C LEU A 19 13.12 -12.40 -12.34
N GLU A 20 13.69 -11.70 -13.32
CA GLU A 20 15.07 -11.89 -13.75
C GLU A 20 16.06 -11.57 -12.62
N GLY A 21 15.89 -10.43 -11.96
CA GLY A 21 16.78 -9.96 -10.89
C GLY A 21 16.83 -10.89 -9.67
N ILE A 22 15.73 -11.57 -9.34
CA ILE A 22 15.70 -12.59 -8.28
C ILE A 22 16.09 -13.99 -8.77
N GLY A 23 16.44 -14.15 -10.05
CA GLY A 23 16.78 -15.44 -10.65
C GLY A 23 15.60 -16.41 -10.67
N TYR A 24 14.37 -15.91 -10.77
CA TYR A 24 13.18 -16.76 -10.75
C TYR A 24 13.21 -17.77 -11.91
N ARG A 25 12.79 -18.99 -11.61
CA ARG A 25 12.61 -20.07 -12.60
C ARG A 25 11.18 -20.57 -12.50
N PRO A 26 10.40 -20.56 -13.59
CA PRO A 26 9.03 -21.05 -13.56
C PRO A 26 9.01 -22.56 -13.30
N GLY A 27 8.30 -22.97 -12.25
CA GLY A 27 8.23 -24.40 -11.88
C GLY A 27 7.15 -24.78 -10.87
N GLY A 28 6.21 -23.86 -10.54
CA GLY A 28 5.21 -24.12 -9.51
C GLY A 28 3.92 -23.32 -9.67
N ALA A 29 2.94 -23.65 -8.84
CA ALA A 29 1.67 -22.95 -8.77
C ALA A 29 1.88 -21.51 -8.24
N ARG A 30 1.28 -20.54 -8.92
CA ARG A 30 1.37 -19.12 -8.55
C ARG A 30 0.39 -18.86 -7.40
N LEU A 31 0.86 -18.27 -6.31
CA LEU A 31 0.04 -17.97 -5.14
C LEU A 31 -0.81 -16.70 -5.33
N GLY A 32 -0.28 -15.67 -6.00
CA GLY A 32 -0.94 -14.36 -6.11
C GLY A 32 -0.90 -13.56 -4.80
N ILE A 33 -0.98 -12.23 -4.90
CA ILE A 33 -0.78 -11.33 -3.76
C ILE A 33 -1.90 -11.44 -2.72
N LEU A 34 -3.17 -11.56 -3.16
CA LEU A 34 -4.31 -11.66 -2.24
C LEU A 34 -4.28 -12.94 -1.40
N ALA A 35 -4.00 -14.09 -2.03
CA ALA A 35 -3.90 -15.35 -1.30
C ALA A 35 -2.63 -15.42 -0.43
N LEU A 36 -1.53 -14.75 -0.82
CA LEU A 36 -0.39 -14.55 0.07
C LEU A 36 -0.80 -13.76 1.32
N MET A 37 -1.50 -12.64 1.15
CA MET A 37 -1.96 -11.82 2.29
C MET A 37 -2.88 -12.60 3.23
N GLU A 38 -3.82 -13.39 2.69
CA GLU A 38 -4.72 -14.19 3.51
C GLU A 38 -3.98 -15.29 4.27
N ARG A 39 -3.03 -15.98 3.63
CA ARG A 39 -2.17 -16.98 4.32
C ARG A 39 -1.35 -16.35 5.43
N LEU A 40 -0.79 -15.17 5.21
CA LEU A 40 -0.04 -14.43 6.22
C LEU A 40 -0.93 -14.03 7.41
N ARG A 41 -2.16 -13.59 7.15
CA ARG A 41 -3.14 -13.23 8.19
C ARG A 41 -3.55 -14.44 9.04
N GLN A 42 -3.65 -15.63 8.43
CA GLN A 42 -3.95 -16.89 9.13
C GLN A 42 -2.76 -17.38 9.97
N ALA A 43 -1.54 -17.32 9.42
CA ALA A 43 -0.34 -17.76 10.10
C ALA A 43 0.11 -16.80 11.22
N PHE A 44 -0.12 -15.49 11.04
CA PHE A 44 0.29 -14.45 11.98
C PHE A 44 -0.87 -13.47 12.25
N PRO A 45 -1.81 -13.80 13.15
CA PRO A 45 -2.98 -12.97 13.40
C PRO A 45 -2.68 -11.55 13.93
N HIS A 46 -1.50 -11.33 14.51
CA HIS A 46 -1.04 -10.03 15.00
C HIS A 46 -0.41 -9.14 13.89
N LEU A 47 -0.07 -9.73 12.74
CA LEU A 47 0.56 -9.05 11.63
C LEU A 47 -0.43 -8.13 10.92
N ARG A 48 -0.10 -6.84 10.85
CA ARG A 48 -0.94 -5.85 10.17
C ARG A 48 -0.40 -5.53 8.78
N PHE A 49 -1.30 -5.19 7.87
CA PHE A 49 -0.97 -4.58 6.59
C PHE A 49 -1.39 -3.11 6.62
N GLY A 50 -0.49 -2.20 6.26
CA GLY A 50 -0.84 -0.78 6.32
C GLY A 50 0.28 0.15 5.86
N TYR A 51 0.14 1.43 6.17
CA TYR A 51 1.15 2.43 5.88
C TYR A 51 1.62 3.07 7.19
N PHE A 52 2.86 2.83 7.55
CA PHE A 52 3.56 3.58 8.57
C PHE A 52 3.95 4.95 7.99
N ASN A 53 3.22 5.98 8.40
CA ASN A 53 3.56 7.38 8.15
C ASN A 53 3.74 8.06 9.51
N PRO A 54 4.94 8.05 10.10
CA PRO A 54 5.17 8.76 11.35
C PRO A 54 4.95 10.25 11.09
N CYS A 55 4.09 10.91 11.88
CA CYS A 55 3.95 12.35 11.82
C CYS A 55 5.27 12.99 12.26
N LEU A 56 5.91 13.76 11.38
CA LEU A 56 7.22 14.37 11.64
C LEU A 56 7.13 15.68 12.43
N GLU A 57 5.92 16.14 12.77
CA GLU A 57 5.74 17.36 13.56
C GLU A 57 5.20 17.06 14.98
N PRO A 58 5.78 17.67 16.03
CA PRO A 58 5.22 17.65 17.38
C PRO A 58 3.79 18.22 17.45
N ALA A 59 3.44 19.14 16.56
CA ALA A 59 2.14 19.81 16.54
C ALA A 59 0.98 18.89 16.12
N ALA A 60 1.25 17.83 15.35
CA ALA A 60 0.22 16.91 14.89
C ALA A 60 -0.32 15.97 16.00
N LEU A 61 0.34 15.93 17.16
CA LEU A 61 -0.11 15.17 18.33
C LEU A 61 -0.91 16.01 19.33
N ALA A 62 -1.07 17.32 19.07
CA ALA A 62 -1.80 18.23 19.95
C ALA A 62 -2.96 18.88 19.18
N THR A 63 -4.07 18.15 19.01
CA THR A 63 -5.46 18.66 19.14
C THR A 63 -6.45 17.59 18.70
N GLU A 64 -7.31 17.15 19.62
CA GLU A 64 -8.49 16.32 19.34
C GLU A 64 -9.62 17.11 18.64
N SER A 65 -9.29 18.09 17.80
CA SER A 65 -10.28 18.98 17.17
C SER A 65 -9.79 19.54 15.84
N ASP A 66 -9.46 18.68 14.87
CA ASP A 66 -9.21 19.12 13.49
C ASP A 66 -10.44 18.86 12.58
N PRO A 67 -11.18 19.91 12.18
CA PRO A 67 -12.33 19.79 11.29
C PRO A 67 -11.95 19.55 9.80
N LEU A 68 -10.67 19.54 9.41
CA LEU A 68 -10.25 19.37 8.01
C LEU A 68 -10.32 17.93 7.47
N ARG A 69 -10.69 16.94 8.29
CA ARG A 69 -10.88 15.55 7.82
C ARG A 69 -12.05 15.39 6.83
N HIS A 70 -12.91 16.39 6.66
CA HIS A 70 -14.09 16.31 5.78
C HIS A 70 -13.97 16.93 4.38
N ARG A 71 -12.89 17.64 4.01
CA ARG A 71 -12.80 18.31 2.69
C ARG A 71 -11.36 18.48 2.15
N ALA A 72 -10.71 17.40 1.73
CA ALA A 72 -9.61 17.44 0.75
C ALA A 72 -9.24 15.98 0.41
N ASN A 73 -9.78 15.34 -0.62
CA ASN A 73 -9.27 15.48 -1.99
C ASN A 73 -10.33 14.97 -2.99
N ALA A 74 -11.33 15.81 -3.31
CA ALA A 74 -12.03 15.69 -4.58
C ALA A 74 -11.22 16.46 -5.63
N VAL A 75 -10.47 15.75 -6.48
CA VAL A 75 -9.83 16.36 -7.64
C VAL A 75 -10.92 16.79 -8.63
N PRO A 76 -11.05 18.07 -9.01
CA PRO A 76 -11.99 18.45 -10.05
C PRO A 76 -11.47 17.94 -11.39
N LYS A 77 -12.23 17.06 -12.06
CA LYS A 77 -11.90 16.59 -13.42
C LYS A 77 -11.92 17.78 -14.40
N PRO A 78 -10.88 18.00 -15.22
CA PRO A 78 -10.97 18.98 -16.30
C PRO A 78 -12.02 18.54 -17.32
N ARG A 79 -12.99 19.42 -17.59
CA ARG A 79 -14.06 19.22 -18.59
C ARG A 79 -13.43 19.07 -19.99
N ARG A 80 -13.72 17.95 -20.67
CA ARG A 80 -13.43 17.73 -22.10
C ARG A 80 -13.95 18.90 -22.94
N LYS A 81 -13.07 19.66 -23.59
CA LYS A 81 -13.48 20.50 -24.72
C LYS A 81 -13.57 19.62 -25.96
N ARG A 82 -14.81 19.32 -26.40
CA ARG A 82 -15.09 18.83 -27.75
C ARG A 82 -14.58 19.89 -28.73
N LYS A 83 -13.66 19.53 -29.63
CA LYS A 83 -13.44 20.29 -30.87
C LYS A 83 -14.06 19.50 -32.01
N LYS A 84 -14.78 20.25 -32.84
CA LYS A 84 -15.47 19.84 -34.06
C LYS A 84 -14.49 19.32 -35.10
#